data_AF-A0A8T4QSE9-F1
#
_entry.id   AF-A0A8T4QSE9-F1
#
_cell.length_a   1.000
_cell.length_b   1.000
_cell.length_c   1.000
_cell.angle_alpha   90.00
_cell.angle_beta   90.00
_cell.angle_gamma   90.00
#
_symmetry.space_group_name_H-M   'P 1'
#
loop_
_entity.id
_entity.type
_entity.pdbx_description
1 polymer ?
#
loop_
_entity_poly.entity_id
_entity_poly.type
_entity_poly.pdbx_seq_one_letter_code
_entity_poly.pdbx_strand_id
1 'polypeptide(L)'
;MSSSPSFEWLVRFHFEHNVAPNLSSFRNGQLCDSRGKPLKEGKDTNSPTFGYLILENGDTLVSRLHDEDIILDLEPPQFHPTPTYDAFIAFLKAHEDEDGAFFSAAQHSTTAKISTYNNQASALKADRLRSLTLIPPDFVFFDQKHPVTAQQYDLHVGTKTDLAIRLPYLYSRRLDCDVHAYQIKRSPYGTVGLGKVTDFGAQGLEKEFFFHHNPEHQGPFLVPDQMIYGVVRGYKMGEEGRVVRTGQRIITSLDEL
;
A
#
# COMPACT_ATOMS: atom_id res chain seq x y z
N MET A 1 3.49 -21.45 -2.61
CA MET A 1 2.58 -20.77 -1.67
C MET A 1 1.59 -19.99 -2.50
N SER A 2 0.29 -20.21 -2.31
CA SER A 2 -0.72 -19.37 -2.96
C SER A 2 -0.59 -17.96 -2.37
N SER A 3 -0.33 -16.95 -3.21
CA SER A 3 -0.37 -15.56 -2.76
C SER A 3 -1.72 -15.29 -2.13
N SER A 4 -1.74 -14.66 -0.96
CA SER A 4 -2.97 -14.21 -0.34
C SER A 4 -3.76 -13.31 -1.29
N PRO A 5 -5.11 -13.40 -1.33
CA PRO A 5 -5.91 -12.55 -2.19
C PRO A 5 -5.95 -11.08 -1.72
N SER A 6 -5.34 -10.75 -0.58
CA SER A 6 -5.34 -9.40 0.01
C SER A 6 -4.85 -8.32 -0.96
N PHE A 7 -3.81 -8.61 -1.76
CA PHE A 7 -3.29 -7.64 -2.73
C PHE A 7 -4.30 -7.38 -3.84
N GLU A 8 -4.81 -8.43 -4.48
CA GLU A 8 -5.77 -8.35 -5.58
C GLU A 8 -7.09 -7.72 -5.12
N TRP A 9 -7.55 -8.04 -3.90
CA TRP A 9 -8.71 -7.40 -3.27
C TRP A 9 -8.49 -5.91 -3.06
N LEU A 10 -7.32 -5.50 -2.59
CA LEU A 10 -7.01 -4.07 -2.44
C LEU A 10 -6.87 -3.35 -3.78
N VAL A 11 -6.33 -3.98 -4.82
CA VAL A 11 -6.30 -3.39 -6.17
C VAL A 11 -7.72 -3.19 -6.70
N ARG A 12 -8.56 -4.21 -6.56
CA ARG A 12 -9.97 -4.13 -6.96
C ARG A 12 -10.71 -3.04 -6.19
N PHE A 13 -10.54 -2.99 -4.86
CA PHE A 13 -11.09 -1.91 -4.03
C PHE A 13 -10.57 -0.54 -4.48
N HIS A 14 -9.27 -0.41 -4.76
CA HIS A 14 -8.67 0.83 -5.19
C HIS A 14 -9.31 1.34 -6.49
N PHE A 15 -9.58 0.45 -7.44
CA PHE A 15 -10.34 0.80 -8.64
C PHE A 15 -11.78 1.21 -8.33
N GLU A 16 -12.54 0.35 -7.66
CA GLU A 16 -13.98 0.53 -7.41
C GLU A 16 -14.29 1.75 -6.52
N HIS A 17 -13.38 2.11 -5.61
CA HIS A 17 -13.63 3.12 -4.58
C HIS A 17 -12.76 4.38 -4.68
N ASN A 18 -11.60 4.32 -5.34
CA ASN A 18 -10.78 5.53 -5.55
C ASN A 18 -10.80 6.00 -7.00
N VAL A 19 -10.93 5.11 -7.99
CA VAL A 19 -10.89 5.52 -9.41
C VAL A 19 -12.28 5.79 -9.94
N ALA A 20 -13.16 4.78 -9.92
CA ALA A 20 -14.48 4.86 -10.53
C ALA A 20 -15.31 6.05 -9.99
N PRO A 21 -15.32 6.36 -8.68
CA PRO A 21 -16.08 7.51 -8.16
C PRO A 21 -15.46 8.86 -8.53
N ASN A 22 -14.17 8.90 -8.86
CA ASN A 22 -13.45 10.14 -9.15
C ASN A 22 -13.32 10.44 -10.65
N LEU A 23 -13.85 9.59 -11.55
CA LEU A 23 -13.71 9.74 -13.01
C LEU A 23 -14.16 11.12 -13.53
N SER A 24 -15.21 11.71 -12.96
CA SER A 24 -15.68 13.05 -13.34
C SER A 24 -14.70 14.18 -12.99
N SER A 25 -13.75 13.92 -12.09
CA SER A 25 -12.71 14.86 -11.66
C SER A 25 -11.42 14.72 -12.47
N PHE A 26 -11.34 13.74 -13.38
CA PHE A 26 -10.18 13.59 -14.26
C PHE A 26 -10.16 14.64 -15.36
N ARG A 27 -9.00 15.24 -15.60
CA ARG A 27 -8.75 16.15 -16.73
C ARG A 27 -7.44 15.75 -17.38
N ASN A 28 -7.50 15.43 -18.67
CA ASN A 28 -6.34 14.95 -19.43
C ASN A 28 -5.62 13.77 -18.73
N GLY A 29 -6.41 12.82 -18.23
CA GLY A 29 -5.90 11.63 -17.54
C GLY A 29 -5.26 11.88 -16.17
N GLN A 30 -5.42 13.06 -15.58
CA GLN A 30 -4.95 13.38 -14.23
C GLN A 30 -6.13 13.64 -13.30
N LEU A 31 -6.07 13.13 -12.07
CA LEU A 31 -7.00 13.48 -11.02
C LEU A 31 -6.76 14.92 -10.56
N CYS A 32 -7.81 15.73 -10.59
CA CYS A 32 -7.79 17.10 -10.09
C CYS A 32 -8.51 17.26 -8.74
N ASP A 33 -8.08 18.23 -7.96
CA ASP A 33 -8.76 18.71 -6.76
C ASP A 33 -10.09 19.41 -7.09
N SER A 34 -10.83 19.82 -6.05
CA SER A 34 -12.11 20.53 -6.20
C SER A 34 -12.00 21.90 -6.90
N ARG A 35 -10.78 22.41 -7.08
CA ARG A 35 -10.48 23.67 -7.79
C ARG A 35 -9.99 23.40 -9.23
N GLY A 36 -9.99 22.15 -9.66
CA GLY A 36 -9.55 21.73 -10.99
C GLY A 36 -8.02 21.67 -11.16
N LYS A 37 -7.24 21.72 -10.07
CA LYS A 37 -5.77 21.60 -10.13
C LYS A 37 -5.34 20.14 -10.00
N PRO A 38 -4.42 19.64 -10.83
CA PRO A 38 -3.89 18.29 -10.68
C PRO A 38 -3.28 18.04 -9.30
N LEU A 39 -3.55 16.87 -8.74
CA LEU A 39 -2.93 16.43 -7.50
C LEU A 39 -1.42 16.22 -7.68
N LYS A 40 -0.64 16.55 -6.65
CA LYS A 40 0.83 16.50 -6.65
C LYS A 40 1.35 15.30 -5.87
N GLU A 41 2.27 14.58 -6.49
CA GLU A 41 2.95 13.44 -5.88
C GLU A 41 3.60 13.79 -4.54
N GLY A 42 3.43 12.90 -3.56
CA GLY A 42 4.09 12.98 -2.25
C GLY A 42 3.74 14.19 -1.39
N LYS A 43 2.69 14.97 -1.71
CA LYS A 43 2.33 16.20 -0.99
C LYS A 43 0.87 16.30 -0.56
N ASP A 44 -0.08 15.94 -1.42
CA ASP A 44 -1.49 16.21 -1.13
C ASP A 44 -2.10 15.15 -0.21
N THR A 45 -2.39 15.53 1.03
CA THR A 45 -3.03 14.67 2.04
C THR A 45 -4.56 14.70 2.02
N ASN A 46 -5.15 15.70 1.33
CA ASN A 46 -6.60 15.81 1.10
C ASN A 46 -7.04 15.13 -0.21
N SER A 47 -6.35 14.06 -0.61
CA SER A 47 -6.71 13.27 -1.77
C SER A 47 -8.08 12.61 -1.52
N PRO A 48 -9.02 12.60 -2.48
CA PRO A 48 -10.33 11.95 -2.34
C PRO A 48 -10.23 10.41 -2.40
N THR A 49 -9.09 9.88 -1.99
CA THR A 49 -8.75 8.47 -2.08
C THR A 49 -8.69 7.87 -0.69
N PHE A 50 -9.38 6.75 -0.53
CA PHE A 50 -9.22 5.90 0.63
C PHE A 50 -7.80 5.35 0.68
N GLY A 51 -7.28 5.20 1.90
CA GLY A 51 -6.01 4.55 2.13
C GLY A 51 -6.11 3.64 3.33
N TYR A 52 -5.54 2.45 3.15
CA TYR A 52 -5.62 1.34 4.07
C TYR A 52 -4.21 0.76 4.25
N LEU A 53 -3.95 0.22 5.43
CA LEU A 53 -2.80 -0.62 5.70
C LEU A 53 -3.35 -1.92 6.29
N ILE A 54 -2.97 -3.05 5.71
CA ILE A 54 -3.27 -4.39 6.20
C ILE A 54 -1.94 -5.04 6.57
N LEU A 55 -1.82 -5.56 7.79
CA LEU A 55 -0.78 -6.52 8.14
C LEU A 55 -1.36 -7.92 8.11
N GLU A 56 -0.84 -8.74 7.22
CA GLU A 56 -1.22 -10.15 7.12
C GLU A 56 -0.37 -11.02 8.04
N ASN A 57 -0.99 -12.06 8.59
CA ASN A 57 -0.49 -12.85 9.72
C ASN A 57 -0.24 -11.99 10.97
N GLY A 58 -0.92 -10.84 11.05
CA GLY A 58 -0.83 -9.90 12.17
C GLY A 58 -1.42 -10.43 13.48
N ASP A 59 -2.32 -11.41 13.42
CA ASP A 59 -2.88 -12.13 14.57
C ASP A 59 -1.80 -12.81 15.40
N THR A 60 -0.79 -13.39 14.74
CA THR A 60 0.37 -13.99 15.40
C THR A 60 1.28 -12.95 16.07
N LEU A 61 1.11 -11.67 15.73
CA LEU A 61 1.96 -10.57 16.17
C LEU A 61 1.33 -9.70 17.26
N VAL A 62 0.01 -9.77 17.47
CA VAL A 62 -0.74 -8.83 18.33
C VAL A 62 -0.07 -8.62 19.68
N SER A 63 0.15 -9.68 20.46
CA SER A 63 0.74 -9.58 21.79
C SER A 63 2.13 -8.95 21.76
N ARG A 64 2.95 -9.31 20.77
CA ARG A 64 4.30 -8.75 20.65
C ARG A 64 4.29 -7.29 20.23
N LEU A 65 3.38 -6.91 19.33
CA LEU A 65 3.24 -5.52 18.91
C LEU A 65 2.74 -4.63 20.05
N HIS A 66 1.94 -5.15 20.98
CA HIS A 66 1.64 -4.47 22.25
C HIS A 66 2.87 -4.41 23.16
N ASP A 67 3.56 -5.53 23.39
CA ASP A 67 4.75 -5.58 24.26
C ASP A 67 5.89 -4.67 23.79
N GLU A 68 6.03 -4.47 22.48
CA GLU A 68 7.04 -3.60 21.87
C GLU A 68 6.54 -2.14 21.70
N ASP A 69 5.41 -1.77 22.32
CA ASP A 69 4.79 -0.44 22.25
C ASP A 69 4.54 0.05 20.81
N ILE A 70 4.25 -0.84 19.86
CA ILE A 70 3.90 -0.51 18.47
C ILE A 70 2.40 -0.31 18.33
N ILE A 71 1.59 -1.12 19.01
CA ILE A 71 0.14 -0.93 19.16
C ILE A 71 -0.12 -0.33 20.53
N LEU A 72 -0.88 0.76 20.57
CA LEU A 72 -1.19 1.47 21.81
C LEU A 72 -2.66 1.31 22.25
N ASP A 73 -3.42 0.44 21.57
CA ASP A 73 -4.80 0.16 21.95
C ASP A 73 -4.84 -0.46 23.36
N LEU A 74 -5.84 -0.07 24.15
CA LEU A 74 -5.98 -0.56 25.54
C LEU A 74 -6.51 -1.98 25.61
N GLU A 75 -7.33 -2.35 24.63
CA GLU A 75 -7.96 -3.66 24.53
C GLU A 75 -7.38 -4.42 23.33
N PRO A 76 -7.28 -5.76 23.41
CA PRO A 76 -6.87 -6.57 22.28
C PRO A 76 -7.79 -6.39 21.06
N PRO A 77 -7.26 -6.44 19.83
CA PRO A 77 -8.07 -6.43 18.61
C PRO A 77 -9.13 -7.53 18.60
N GLN A 78 -10.34 -7.14 18.21
CA GLN A 78 -11.42 -8.09 17.95
C GLN A 78 -11.39 -8.50 16.47
N PHE A 79 -11.26 -9.81 16.22
CA PHE A 79 -11.23 -10.37 14.88
C PHE A 79 -12.64 -10.73 14.41
N HIS A 80 -12.98 -10.26 13.20
CA HIS A 80 -14.28 -10.47 12.56
C HIS A 80 -14.11 -11.33 11.30
N PRO A 81 -15.02 -12.28 11.03
CA PRO A 81 -14.98 -13.07 9.80
C PRO A 81 -15.09 -12.21 8.53
N THR A 82 -14.14 -12.39 7.61
CA THR A 82 -14.03 -11.74 6.29
C THR A 82 -13.66 -12.76 5.19
N PRO A 83 -14.44 -13.85 5.01
CA PRO A 83 -14.08 -14.97 4.12
C PRO A 83 -14.19 -14.68 2.63
N THR A 84 -14.77 -13.55 2.25
CA THR A 84 -14.98 -13.16 0.86
C THR A 84 -14.56 -11.72 0.66
N TYR A 85 -14.33 -11.36 -0.61
CA TYR A 85 -14.10 -9.97 -1.00
C TYR A 85 -15.18 -9.03 -0.45
N ASP A 86 -16.46 -9.37 -0.64
CA ASP A 86 -17.58 -8.54 -0.19
C ASP A 86 -17.59 -8.34 1.33
N ALA A 87 -17.32 -9.40 2.10
CA ALA A 87 -17.24 -9.32 3.56
C ALA A 87 -16.03 -8.47 4.00
N PHE A 88 -14.89 -8.65 3.35
CA PHE A 88 -13.69 -7.86 3.59
C PHE A 88 -13.91 -6.36 3.32
N ILE A 89 -14.56 -6.02 2.19
CA ILE A 89 -14.86 -4.63 1.85
C ILE A 89 -15.93 -4.03 2.76
N ALA A 90 -16.96 -4.79 3.11
CA ALA A 90 -17.95 -4.35 4.08
C ALA A 90 -17.30 -4.00 5.42
N PHE A 91 -16.33 -4.81 5.85
CA PHE A 91 -15.55 -4.55 7.06
C PHE A 91 -14.71 -3.27 6.95
N LEU A 92 -13.98 -3.06 5.85
CA LEU A 92 -13.19 -1.84 5.66
C LEU A 92 -14.07 -0.58 5.66
N LYS A 93 -15.20 -0.61 4.95
CA LYS A 93 -16.15 0.52 4.86
C LYS A 93 -16.79 0.86 6.21
N ALA A 94 -17.09 -0.14 7.02
CA ALA A 94 -17.62 0.09 8.36
C ALA A 94 -16.67 0.92 9.25
N HIS A 95 -15.39 1.05 8.88
CA HIS A 95 -14.36 1.77 9.62
C HIS A 95 -13.67 2.86 8.77
N GLU A 96 -14.28 3.33 7.67
CA GLU A 96 -13.60 4.21 6.70
C GLU A 96 -13.21 5.59 7.26
N ASP A 97 -14.02 6.10 8.20
CA ASP A 97 -13.81 7.38 8.88
C ASP A 97 -12.88 7.26 10.11
N GLU A 98 -12.44 6.04 10.43
CA GLU A 98 -11.62 5.79 11.60
C GLU A 98 -10.13 5.73 11.24
N ASP A 99 -9.29 6.34 12.07
CA ASP A 99 -7.84 6.18 11.92
C ASP A 99 -7.41 4.77 12.39
N GLY A 100 -6.23 4.36 11.93
CA GLY A 100 -5.66 3.05 12.23
C GLY A 100 -5.26 2.25 11.00
N ALA A 101 -5.17 0.94 11.21
CA ALA A 101 -4.84 -0.06 10.22
C ALA A 101 -5.44 -1.41 10.61
N PHE A 102 -5.33 -2.39 9.73
CA PHE A 102 -6.10 -3.62 9.78
C PHE A 102 -5.17 -4.81 9.88
N PHE A 103 -5.50 -5.79 10.72
CA PHE A 103 -4.78 -7.07 10.76
C PHE A 103 -5.62 -8.12 10.09
N SER A 104 -5.04 -8.87 9.16
CA SER A 104 -5.68 -9.97 8.48
C SER A 104 -5.02 -11.28 8.90
N ALA A 105 -5.83 -12.22 9.41
CA ALA A 105 -5.42 -13.59 9.64
C ALA A 105 -5.88 -14.42 8.43
N ALA A 106 -5.06 -14.50 7.38
CA ALA A 106 -5.44 -15.12 6.11
C ALA A 106 -5.90 -16.58 6.30
N GLN A 107 -5.23 -17.34 7.16
CA GLN A 107 -5.58 -18.74 7.46
C GLN A 107 -6.95 -18.90 8.10
N HIS A 108 -7.38 -17.90 8.88
CA HIS A 108 -8.67 -17.89 9.58
C HIS A 108 -9.74 -17.07 8.86
N SER A 109 -9.38 -16.39 7.78
CA SER A 109 -10.28 -15.51 7.04
C SER A 109 -10.97 -14.50 7.96
N THR A 110 -10.18 -13.87 8.84
CA THR A 110 -10.68 -12.86 9.78
C THR A 110 -9.86 -11.60 9.72
N THR A 111 -10.50 -10.45 9.95
CA THR A 111 -9.85 -9.15 10.00
C THR A 111 -10.19 -8.43 11.30
N ALA A 112 -9.20 -7.76 11.89
CA ALA A 112 -9.39 -6.88 13.03
C ALA A 112 -8.93 -5.46 12.68
N LYS A 113 -9.48 -4.47 13.38
CA LYS A 113 -8.99 -3.10 13.34
C LYS A 113 -8.06 -2.85 14.54
N ILE A 114 -7.00 -2.10 14.30
CA ILE A 114 -6.19 -1.46 15.33
C ILE A 114 -6.28 0.04 15.13
N SER A 115 -6.57 0.77 16.20
CA SER A 115 -6.83 2.20 16.13
C SER A 115 -5.54 3.03 16.21
N THR A 116 -4.60 2.63 17.06
CA THR A 116 -3.43 3.46 17.39
C THR A 116 -2.11 2.75 17.19
N TYR A 117 -1.23 3.37 16.41
CA TYR A 117 0.15 2.91 16.20
C TYR A 117 1.17 3.92 16.71
N ASN A 118 2.30 3.39 17.17
CA ASN A 118 3.49 4.14 17.49
C ASN A 118 4.64 3.76 16.56
N ASN A 119 5.00 4.66 15.65
CA ASN A 119 6.10 4.45 14.71
C ASN A 119 7.48 4.87 15.27
N GLN A 120 7.50 5.36 16.51
CA GLN A 120 8.70 5.73 17.26
C GLN A 120 9.08 4.71 18.34
N ALA A 121 8.42 3.54 18.34
CA ALA A 121 8.81 2.42 19.19
C ALA A 121 10.32 2.12 19.04
N SER A 122 10.99 1.83 20.15
CA SER A 122 12.44 1.59 20.18
C SER A 122 12.85 0.48 19.21
N ALA A 123 12.03 -0.57 19.10
CA ALA A 123 12.20 -1.68 18.18
C ALA A 123 12.27 -1.26 16.71
N LEU A 124 11.59 -0.17 16.33
CA LEU A 124 11.54 0.34 14.95
C LEU A 124 12.63 1.37 14.63
N LYS A 125 13.29 1.94 15.65
CA LYS A 125 14.35 2.94 15.48
C LYS A 125 15.65 2.34 14.93
N ALA A 126 15.98 1.13 15.38
CA ALA A 126 17.21 0.44 15.00
C ALA A 126 17.31 0.21 13.47
N ASP A 127 16.17 0.01 12.81
CA ASP A 127 16.10 -0.37 11.40
C ASP A 127 15.73 0.79 10.46
N ARG A 128 15.65 2.03 10.94
CA ARG A 128 15.19 3.18 10.13
C ARG A 128 16.01 3.38 8.85
N LEU A 129 17.35 3.24 8.92
CA LEU A 129 18.20 3.36 7.74
C LEU A 129 18.02 2.19 6.76
N ARG A 130 17.61 1.02 7.27
CA ARG A 130 17.35 -0.15 6.43
C ARG A 130 16.18 0.09 5.50
N SER A 131 15.16 0.85 5.92
CA SER A 131 13.99 1.20 5.10
C SER A 131 14.37 1.78 3.72
N LEU A 132 15.46 2.54 3.63
CA LEU A 132 15.94 3.14 2.36
C LEU A 132 16.41 2.11 1.32
N THR A 133 16.69 0.88 1.76
CA THR A 133 17.09 -0.25 0.92
C THR A 133 15.94 -1.20 0.63
N LEU A 134 14.85 -1.12 1.40
CA LEU A 134 13.64 -1.94 1.26
C LEU A 134 12.66 -1.39 0.21
N ILE A 135 12.99 -0.25 -0.41
CA ILE A 135 12.19 0.39 -1.45
C ILE A 135 13.05 0.73 -2.68
N PRO A 136 12.47 0.71 -3.89
CA PRO A 136 13.16 1.17 -5.09
C PRO A 136 13.30 2.71 -5.13
N PRO A 137 14.21 3.23 -5.97
CA PRO A 137 14.40 4.67 -6.20
C PRO A 137 13.13 5.47 -6.51
N ASP A 138 12.21 4.88 -7.28
CA ASP A 138 10.97 5.50 -7.74
C ASP A 138 9.79 5.23 -6.79
N PHE A 139 10.05 4.78 -5.57
CA PHE A 139 8.98 4.47 -4.62
C PHE A 139 8.21 5.71 -4.14
N VAL A 140 8.93 6.81 -3.90
CA VAL A 140 8.38 8.06 -3.38
C VAL A 140 7.88 8.95 -4.51
N PHE A 141 8.69 9.09 -5.56
CA PHE A 141 8.42 9.91 -6.73
C PHE A 141 8.51 9.06 -7.98
N PHE A 142 7.52 9.18 -8.86
CA PHE A 142 7.47 8.40 -10.08
C PHE A 142 8.69 8.69 -10.99
N ASP A 143 9.19 7.66 -11.66
CA ASP A 143 10.34 7.70 -12.57
C ASP A 143 11.67 8.23 -11.99
N GLN A 144 11.77 8.39 -10.66
CA GLN A 144 13.04 8.74 -10.01
C GLN A 144 14.06 7.62 -10.20
N LYS A 145 15.21 7.95 -10.79
CA LYS A 145 16.29 6.98 -11.08
C LYS A 145 17.30 6.82 -9.94
N HIS A 146 17.40 7.82 -9.06
CA HIS A 146 18.38 7.85 -7.99
C HIS A 146 17.79 7.37 -6.67
N PRO A 147 18.55 6.67 -5.83
CA PRO A 147 18.10 6.27 -4.50
C PRO A 147 17.47 7.40 -3.70
N VAL A 148 16.38 7.08 -2.99
CA VAL A 148 15.72 7.99 -2.05
C VAL A 148 16.70 8.36 -0.93
N THR A 149 16.85 9.66 -0.66
CA THR A 149 17.66 10.13 0.47
C THR A 149 16.87 10.01 1.79
N ALA A 150 17.58 9.97 2.93
CA ALA A 150 16.91 9.96 4.24
C ALA A 150 15.95 11.15 4.42
N GLN A 151 16.34 12.35 3.95
CA GLN A 151 15.49 13.53 3.99
C GLN A 151 14.22 13.37 3.13
N GLN A 152 14.34 12.84 1.91
CA GLN A 152 13.18 12.58 1.07
C GLN A 152 12.24 11.54 1.69
N TYR A 153 12.82 10.49 2.28
CA TYR A 153 12.05 9.49 3.01
C TYR A 153 11.27 10.14 4.15
N ASP A 154 11.94 10.90 5.02
CA ASP A 154 11.34 11.52 6.19
C ASP A 154 10.25 12.56 5.85
N LEU A 155 10.38 13.26 4.72
CA LEU A 155 9.41 14.27 4.29
C LEU A 155 8.17 13.69 3.60
N HIS A 156 8.31 12.54 2.92
CA HIS A 156 7.29 12.05 1.99
C HIS A 156 6.75 10.66 2.31
N VAL A 157 7.40 9.93 3.23
CA VAL A 157 6.92 8.62 3.72
C VAL A 157 6.19 8.84 5.03
N GLY A 158 4.86 8.84 4.96
CA GLY A 158 4.01 8.96 6.14
C GLY A 158 4.06 7.71 7.05
N THR A 159 3.63 7.89 8.29
CA THR A 159 3.67 6.88 9.36
C THR A 159 3.20 5.48 8.96
N LYS A 160 2.04 5.35 8.31
CA LYS A 160 1.49 4.06 7.88
C LYS A 160 2.38 3.37 6.84
N THR A 161 2.94 4.13 5.91
CA THR A 161 3.85 3.58 4.88
C THR A 161 5.15 3.11 5.53
N ASP A 162 5.68 3.88 6.49
CA ASP A 162 6.89 3.52 7.23
C ASP A 162 6.69 2.26 8.09
N LEU A 163 5.49 2.03 8.63
CA LEU A 163 5.12 0.77 9.30
C LEU A 163 5.00 -0.38 8.30
N ALA A 164 4.35 -0.16 7.14
CA ALA A 164 4.22 -1.16 6.08
C ALA A 164 5.58 -1.67 5.59
N ILE A 165 6.60 -0.80 5.54
CA ILE A 165 7.96 -1.17 5.14
C ILE A 165 8.67 -1.97 6.24
N ARG A 166 8.57 -1.53 7.50
CA ARG A 166 9.42 -2.04 8.58
C ARG A 166 8.88 -3.30 9.25
N LEU A 167 7.56 -3.41 9.44
CA LEU A 167 6.98 -4.52 10.20
C LEU A 167 7.21 -5.88 9.52
N PRO A 168 6.96 -6.05 8.19
CA PRO A 168 7.30 -7.27 7.47
C PRO A 168 8.77 -7.66 7.61
N TYR A 169 9.68 -6.72 7.37
CA TYR A 169 11.12 -6.95 7.48
C TYR A 169 11.54 -7.39 8.89
N LEU A 170 11.02 -6.71 9.91
CA LEU A 170 11.41 -6.95 11.30
C LEU A 170 10.90 -8.29 11.81
N TYR A 171 9.59 -8.52 11.65
CA TYR A 171 8.93 -9.65 12.28
C TYR A 171 9.11 -10.94 11.51
N SER A 172 9.19 -10.89 10.17
CA SER A 172 9.38 -12.13 9.42
C SER A 172 10.71 -12.81 9.75
N ARG A 173 11.75 -12.02 10.04
CA ARG A 173 13.08 -12.52 10.39
C ARG A 173 13.19 -12.94 11.86
N ARG A 174 12.50 -12.23 12.76
CA ARG A 174 12.56 -12.51 14.20
C ARG A 174 11.72 -13.72 14.61
N LEU A 175 10.67 -14.02 13.85
CA LEU A 175 9.65 -14.99 14.22
C LEU A 175 9.56 -16.19 13.30
N ASP A 176 10.34 -16.21 12.21
CA ASP A 176 10.24 -17.26 11.18
C ASP A 176 8.79 -17.43 10.68
N CYS A 177 8.07 -16.30 10.57
CA CYS A 177 6.72 -16.23 10.05
C CYS A 177 6.68 -15.29 8.84
N ASP A 178 5.88 -15.61 7.84
CA ASP A 178 5.81 -14.79 6.63
C ASP A 178 4.86 -13.61 6.84
N VAL A 179 5.36 -12.44 7.24
CA VAL A 179 4.55 -11.26 7.52
C VAL A 179 4.55 -10.37 6.30
N HIS A 180 3.35 -10.04 5.81
CA HIS A 180 3.16 -9.11 4.71
C HIS A 180 2.45 -7.84 5.17
N ALA A 181 2.77 -6.72 4.53
CA ALA A 181 2.01 -5.49 4.66
C ALA A 181 1.47 -5.06 3.29
N TYR A 182 0.15 -5.03 3.18
CA TYR A 182 -0.53 -4.50 2.00
C TYR A 182 -1.04 -3.10 2.27
N GLN A 183 -0.84 -2.17 1.34
CA GLN A 183 -1.21 -0.78 1.58
C GLN A 183 -1.82 -0.13 0.34
N ILE A 184 -2.93 0.58 0.49
CA ILE A 184 -3.36 1.62 -0.46
C ILE A 184 -2.84 2.96 0.08
N LYS A 185 -1.92 3.58 -0.64
CA LYS A 185 -1.38 4.90 -0.28
C LYS A 185 -2.39 6.00 -0.64
N ARG A 186 -2.68 6.93 0.28
CA ARG A 186 -3.50 8.13 -0.03
C ARG A 186 -2.75 9.17 -0.86
N SER A 187 -1.43 9.21 -0.68
CA SER A 187 -0.57 10.17 -1.37
C SER A 187 -0.57 9.89 -2.88
N PRO A 188 -0.80 10.91 -3.73
CA PRO A 188 -0.69 10.78 -5.18
C PRO A 188 0.65 10.16 -5.63
N TYR A 189 0.60 9.36 -6.69
CA TYR A 189 1.72 8.69 -7.32
C TYR A 189 1.45 8.51 -8.83
N GLY A 190 2.47 8.74 -9.65
CA GLY A 190 2.37 8.58 -11.10
C GLY A 190 1.59 9.68 -11.80
N THR A 191 1.47 9.53 -13.12
CA THR A 191 0.90 10.54 -14.02
C THR A 191 -0.57 10.85 -13.77
N VAL A 192 -1.29 9.90 -13.19
CA VAL A 192 -2.71 10.01 -12.84
C VAL A 192 -2.93 10.79 -11.53
N GLY A 193 -1.95 10.82 -10.62
CA GLY A 193 -2.12 11.47 -9.32
C GLY A 193 -3.02 10.70 -8.35
N LEU A 194 -3.20 9.40 -8.57
CA LEU A 194 -3.82 8.48 -7.61
C LEU A 194 -2.77 7.80 -6.75
N GLY A 195 -3.20 7.28 -5.61
CA GLY A 195 -2.38 6.38 -4.81
C GLY A 195 -1.88 5.15 -5.56
N LYS A 196 -1.00 4.40 -4.91
CA LYS A 196 -0.61 3.05 -5.34
C LYS A 196 -1.00 2.01 -4.30
N VAL A 197 -1.16 0.77 -4.75
CA VAL A 197 -1.28 -0.40 -3.89
C VAL A 197 0.08 -1.06 -3.79
N THR A 198 0.55 -1.42 -2.61
CA THR A 198 1.87 -2.03 -2.39
C THR A 198 1.75 -3.28 -1.55
N ASP A 199 2.65 -4.23 -1.80
CA ASP A 199 2.90 -5.43 -1.01
C ASP A 199 4.35 -5.40 -0.53
N PHE A 200 4.54 -5.41 0.78
CA PHE A 200 5.82 -5.51 1.46
C PHE A 200 5.95 -6.84 2.18
N GLY A 201 7.00 -7.59 1.87
CA GLY A 201 7.39 -8.80 2.58
C GLY A 201 8.69 -8.62 3.35
N ALA A 202 9.29 -9.75 3.76
CA ALA A 202 10.52 -9.78 4.54
C ALA A 202 11.72 -9.10 3.85
N GLN A 203 11.68 -8.98 2.52
CA GLN A 203 12.74 -8.38 1.70
C GLN A 203 12.46 -6.93 1.27
N GLY A 204 11.37 -6.33 1.75
CA GLY A 204 10.94 -4.99 1.33
C GLY A 204 9.80 -5.06 0.32
N LEU A 205 9.74 -4.08 -0.60
CA LEU A 205 8.68 -4.05 -1.62
C LEU A 205 8.81 -5.26 -2.54
N GLU A 206 7.73 -6.01 -2.72
CA GLU A 206 7.67 -7.20 -3.58
C GLU A 206 6.79 -6.97 -4.81
N LYS A 207 5.66 -6.28 -4.62
CA LYS A 207 4.73 -5.92 -5.69
C LYS A 207 4.19 -4.51 -5.45
N GLU A 208 3.97 -3.77 -6.52
CA GLU A 208 3.12 -2.57 -6.48
C GLU A 208 2.19 -2.53 -7.69
N PHE A 209 1.05 -1.85 -7.51
CA PHE A 209 0.10 -1.53 -8.55
C PHE A 209 -0.19 -0.03 -8.53
N PHE A 210 -0.20 0.62 -9.70
CA PHE A 210 -0.62 2.01 -9.85
C PHE A 210 -1.26 2.25 -11.21
N PHE A 211 -2.00 3.35 -11.32
CA PHE A 211 -2.63 3.76 -12.56
C PHE A 211 -1.72 4.67 -13.37
N HIS A 212 -1.73 4.50 -14.69
CA HIS A 212 -0.96 5.32 -15.60
C HIS A 212 -1.82 5.79 -16.77
N HIS A 213 -1.73 7.09 -17.07
CA HIS A 213 -2.33 7.69 -18.24
C HIS A 213 -1.29 7.78 -19.35
N ASN A 214 -1.58 7.19 -20.50
CA ASN A 214 -0.77 7.35 -21.70
C ASN A 214 -1.69 7.39 -22.95
N PRO A 215 -1.91 8.58 -23.54
CA PRO A 215 -2.78 8.73 -24.70
C PRO A 215 -2.19 8.19 -26.01
N GLU A 216 -0.88 7.91 -26.04
CA GLU A 216 -0.21 7.32 -27.21
C GLU A 216 -0.26 5.79 -27.20
N HIS A 217 -0.69 5.17 -26.10
CA HIS A 217 -0.83 3.72 -26.00
C HIS A 217 -2.00 3.23 -26.89
N GLN A 218 -1.84 2.11 -27.60
CA GLN A 218 -2.87 1.61 -28.54
C GLN A 218 -4.04 0.87 -27.87
N GLY A 219 -4.06 0.85 -26.53
CA GLY A 219 -5.00 0.07 -25.74
C GLY A 219 -4.63 -1.42 -25.68
N PRO A 220 -5.48 -2.26 -25.05
CA PRO A 220 -6.68 -1.88 -24.30
C PRO A 220 -6.38 -1.03 -23.06
N PHE A 221 -7.42 -0.42 -22.48
CA PHE A 221 -7.34 0.46 -21.32
C PHE A 221 -8.35 0.02 -20.26
N LEU A 222 -7.98 0.18 -18.99
CA LEU A 222 -8.86 -0.07 -17.86
C LEU A 222 -9.96 0.99 -17.76
N VAL A 223 -9.64 2.24 -18.11
CA VAL A 223 -10.61 3.34 -18.29
C VAL A 223 -10.43 3.92 -19.69
N PRO A 224 -11.14 3.40 -20.71
CA PRO A 224 -10.97 3.78 -22.11
C PRO A 224 -11.08 5.28 -22.37
N ASP A 225 -12.12 5.93 -21.83
CA ASP A 225 -12.39 7.35 -22.05
C ASP A 225 -11.31 8.29 -21.49
N GLN A 226 -10.47 7.79 -20.59
CA GLN A 226 -9.37 8.54 -19.98
C GLN A 226 -7.99 8.00 -20.41
N MET A 227 -7.94 6.97 -21.25
CA MET A 227 -6.69 6.32 -21.69
C MET A 227 -5.81 5.89 -20.51
N ILE A 228 -6.44 5.35 -19.46
CA ILE A 228 -5.77 4.88 -18.23
C ILE A 228 -5.68 3.36 -18.24
N TYR A 229 -4.51 2.82 -17.94
CA TYR A 229 -4.30 1.39 -17.64
C TYR A 229 -3.66 1.20 -16.25
N GLY A 230 -3.74 -0.02 -15.74
CA GLY A 230 -3.03 -0.41 -14.52
C GLY A 230 -1.62 -0.88 -14.85
N VAL A 231 -0.69 -0.67 -13.93
CA VAL A 231 0.69 -1.20 -14.03
C VAL A 231 0.98 -1.98 -12.78
N VAL A 232 1.30 -3.26 -12.93
CA VAL A 232 1.86 -4.09 -11.85
C VAL A 232 3.36 -4.17 -12.03
N ARG A 233 4.14 -3.82 -11.01
CA ARG A 233 5.59 -4.02 -10.98
C ARG A 233 5.96 -5.04 -9.91
N GLY A 234 6.89 -5.91 -10.27
CA GLY A 234 7.50 -6.87 -9.36
C GLY A 234 8.89 -6.42 -8.92
N TYR A 235 9.28 -6.82 -7.73
CA TYR A 235 10.51 -6.41 -7.08
C TYR A 235 11.15 -7.59 -6.32
N LYS A 236 12.47 -7.51 -6.11
CA LYS A 236 13.23 -8.43 -5.25
C LYS A 236 14.44 -7.75 -4.65
N MET A 237 15.02 -8.33 -3.60
CA MET A 237 16.33 -7.89 -3.11
C MET A 237 17.41 -8.19 -4.17
N GLY A 238 18.11 -7.15 -4.60
CA GLY A 238 19.28 -7.25 -5.47
C GLY A 238 20.56 -7.59 -4.70
N GLU A 239 21.63 -7.90 -5.44
CA GLU A 239 22.93 -8.29 -4.88
C GLU A 239 23.57 -7.20 -4.01
N GLU A 240 23.33 -5.92 -4.34
CA GLU A 240 23.78 -4.76 -3.56
C GLU A 240 22.97 -4.54 -2.27
N GLY A 241 22.07 -5.46 -1.91
CA GLY A 241 21.26 -5.37 -0.69
C GLY A 241 20.20 -4.27 -0.75
N ARG A 242 19.75 -3.92 -1.96
CA ARG A 242 18.65 -2.98 -2.24
C ARG A 242 17.58 -3.66 -3.10
N VAL A 243 16.32 -3.30 -2.87
CA VAL A 243 15.21 -3.71 -3.73
C VAL A 243 15.36 -3.17 -5.15
N VAL A 244 15.25 -4.07 -6.13
CA VAL A 244 15.32 -3.78 -7.56
C VAL A 244 14.09 -4.29 -8.29
N ARG A 245 13.65 -3.57 -9.32
CA ARG A 245 12.52 -3.99 -10.16
C ARG A 245 12.90 -5.22 -10.97
N THR A 246 12.07 -6.25 -10.93
CA THR A 246 12.26 -7.51 -11.68
C THR A 246 11.47 -7.53 -12.98
N GLY A 247 10.36 -6.81 -13.04
CA GLY A 247 9.50 -6.75 -14.22
C GLY A 247 8.36 -5.77 -14.04
N GLN A 248 7.62 -5.58 -15.13
CA GLN A 248 6.37 -4.83 -15.13
C GLN A 248 5.38 -5.45 -16.12
N ARG A 249 4.10 -5.37 -15.80
CA ARG A 249 2.99 -5.81 -16.65
C ARG A 249 1.92 -4.71 -16.68
N ILE A 250 1.41 -4.43 -17.86
CA ILE A 250 0.24 -3.58 -18.05
C ILE A 250 -1.01 -4.43 -17.84
N ILE A 251 -1.97 -3.90 -17.09
CA ILE A 251 -3.26 -4.50 -16.79
C ILE A 251 -4.36 -3.69 -17.45
N THR A 252 -5.21 -4.36 -18.21
CA THR A 252 -6.29 -3.71 -18.96
C THR A 252 -7.69 -4.17 -18.54
N SER A 253 -7.77 -5.27 -17.77
CA SER A 253 -8.95 -5.73 -17.04
C SER A 253 -8.55 -6.16 -15.63
N LEU A 254 -9.43 -5.93 -14.64
CA LEU A 254 -9.20 -6.41 -13.27
C LEU A 254 -9.18 -7.95 -13.17
N ASP A 255 -9.75 -8.66 -14.15
CA ASP A 255 -9.72 -10.13 -14.21
C ASP A 255 -8.31 -10.67 -14.53
N GLU A 256 -7.39 -9.81 -14.97
CA GLU A 256 -6.01 -10.19 -15.25
C GLU A 256 -5.11 -10.17 -14.00
N LEU A 257 -5.61 -9.74 -12.84
CA LEU A 257 -4.83 -9.57 -11.61
C LEU A 257 -4.47 -10.90 -10.95
#